data_AF-A0A0F8XZI9-F1
#
_entry.id   AF-A0A0F8XZI9-F1
#
_cell.length_a   1.000
_cell.length_b   1.000
_cell.length_c   1.000
_cell.angle_alpha   90.00
_cell.angle_beta   90.00
_cell.angle_gamma   90.00
#
_symmetry.space_group_name_H-M   'P 1'
#
loop_
_entity.id
_entity.type
_entity.pdbx_description
1 polymer ?
#
loop_
_entity_poly.entity_id
_entity_poly.type
_entity_poly.pdbx_seq_one_letter_code
_entity_poly.pdbx_strand_id
1 'polypeptide(L)'
;MTGANGGVGSFAIAFLANQGYSVTASTGRLEEAEYLKSLGATTIIDRTELSNPGRALGKEKWAAAIDSVGSHTLANVCASTCEDGLVATCGLAQGMDFPATVAPFILRGVSLLGINSVTRPYDERVGAWQRLSTSLDM
;
A
#
# COMPACT_ATOMS: atom_id res chain seq x y z
N MET A 1 1.93 2.77 2.23
CA MET A 1 1.46 1.52 2.85
C MET A 1 0.18 1.82 3.64
N THR A 2 -0.94 1.14 3.35
CA THR A 2 -2.15 1.19 4.21
C THR A 2 -2.16 0.02 5.19
N GLY A 3 -2.89 0.09 6.30
CA GLY A 3 -2.90 -1.00 7.29
C GLY A 3 -1.52 -1.27 7.90
N ALA A 4 -0.77 -0.19 8.16
CA ALA A 4 0.65 -0.23 8.47
C ALA A 4 1.06 -1.14 9.64
N ASN A 5 0.27 -1.18 10.72
CA ASN A 5 0.55 -2.02 11.90
C ASN A 5 0.16 -3.50 11.73
N GLY A 6 -0.40 -3.89 10.57
CA GLY A 6 -0.66 -5.29 10.24
C GLY A 6 0.61 -6.04 9.81
N GLY A 7 0.54 -7.37 9.75
CA GLY A 7 1.69 -8.22 9.37
C GLY A 7 2.28 -7.88 8.00
N VAL A 8 1.43 -7.70 6.98
CA VAL A 8 1.89 -7.27 5.64
C VAL A 8 2.46 -5.85 5.69
N GLY A 9 1.81 -4.95 6.44
CA GLY A 9 2.21 -3.54 6.52
C GLY A 9 3.57 -3.33 7.14
N SER A 10 3.84 -3.97 8.28
CA SER A 10 5.13 -3.82 8.97
C SER A 10 6.29 -4.34 8.11
N PHE A 11 6.08 -5.49 7.47
CA PHE A 11 7.07 -6.07 6.56
C PHE A 11 7.30 -5.20 5.32
N ALA A 12 6.23 -4.71 4.69
CA ALA A 12 6.32 -3.86 3.50
C ALA A 12 7.04 -2.53 3.80
N ILE A 13 6.81 -1.93 4.97
CA ILE A 13 7.49 -0.70 5.40
C ILE A 13 8.99 -0.96 5.52
N ALA A 14 9.39 -1.98 6.28
CA ALA A 14 10.80 -2.34 6.48
C ALA A 14 11.50 -2.65 5.15
N PHE A 15 10.86 -3.45 4.30
CA PHE A 15 11.38 -3.81 3.00
C PHE A 15 11.59 -2.58 2.09
N LEU A 16 10.57 -1.72 1.95
CA LEU A 16 10.66 -0.53 1.09
C LEU A 16 11.68 0.48 1.62
N ALA A 17 11.74 0.67 2.93
CA ALA A 17 12.73 1.55 3.55
C ALA A 17 14.16 1.06 3.28
N ASN A 18 14.41 -0.25 3.39
CA ASN A 18 15.72 -0.83 3.08
C ASN A 18 16.10 -0.70 1.59
N GLN A 19 15.11 -0.67 0.70
CA GLN A 19 15.32 -0.38 -0.73
C GLN A 19 15.48 1.13 -1.04
N GLY A 20 15.49 2.00 -0.01
CA GLY A 20 15.73 3.44 -0.15
C GLY A 20 14.50 4.28 -0.48
N TYR A 21 13.28 3.73 -0.36
CA TYR A 21 12.05 4.48 -0.59
C TYR A 21 11.66 5.32 0.63
N SER A 22 11.08 6.50 0.37
CA SER A 22 10.38 7.28 1.41
C SER A 22 8.97 6.70 1.61
N VAL A 23 8.71 6.10 2.76
CA VAL A 23 7.48 5.35 3.03
C VAL A 23 6.50 6.15 3.88
N THR A 24 5.34 6.49 3.29
CA THR A 24 4.17 6.96 4.05
C THR A 24 3.37 5.76 4.56
N ALA A 25 3.19 5.67 5.87
CA ALA A 25 2.42 4.64 6.55
C ALA A 25 1.08 5.18 7.07
N SER A 26 -0.03 4.56 6.67
CA SER A 26 -1.37 4.89 7.15
C SER A 26 -1.81 3.90 8.22
N THR A 27 -2.23 4.43 9.37
CA THR A 27 -2.68 3.65 10.52
C THR A 27 -3.86 4.28 11.26
N GLY A 28 -4.65 3.46 11.94
CA GLY A 28 -5.62 3.91 12.93
C GLY A 28 -5.09 3.95 14.37
N ARG A 29 -3.82 3.60 14.58
CA ARG A 29 -3.14 3.56 15.89
C ARG A 29 -1.98 4.54 15.88
N LEU A 30 -2.28 5.83 15.98
CA LEU A 30 -1.26 6.89 15.93
C LEU A 30 -0.29 6.81 17.11
N GLU A 31 -0.70 6.21 18.23
CA GLU A 31 0.14 5.88 19.38
C GLU A 31 1.28 4.89 19.03
N GLU A 32 1.13 4.09 17.98
CA GLU A 32 2.18 3.17 17.49
C GLU A 32 3.08 3.82 16.41
N ALA A 33 3.03 5.15 16.24
CA ALA A 33 3.81 5.85 15.21
C ALA A 33 5.33 5.64 15.33
N GLU A 34 5.88 5.62 16.55
CA GLU A 34 7.31 5.42 16.76
C GLU A 34 7.78 4.01 16.35
N TYR A 35 6.92 2.99 16.50
CA TYR A 35 7.20 1.66 15.97
C TYR A 35 7.23 1.66 14.44
N LEU A 36 6.28 2.33 13.78
CA LEU A 36 6.30 2.42 12.31
C LEU A 36 7.53 3.19 11.78
N LYS A 37 7.96 4.23 12.50
CA LYS A 37 9.21 4.95 12.19
C LYS A 37 10.44 4.09 12.41
N SER A 38 10.47 3.25 13.45
CA SER A 38 11.60 2.34 13.67
C SER A 38 11.72 1.27 12.59
N LEU A 39 10.62 0.93 11.90
CA LEU A 39 10.61 0.13 10.68
C LEU A 39 11.06 0.91 9.42
N GLY A 40 11.21 2.23 9.49
CA GLY A 40 11.65 3.07 8.37
C GLY A 40 10.55 3.89 7.68
N ALA A 41 9.34 3.98 8.25
CA ALA A 41 8.35 4.93 7.75
C ALA A 41 8.83 6.37 7.95
N THR A 42 8.79 7.17 6.88
CA THR A 42 9.21 8.59 6.89
C THR A 42 8.06 9.53 7.24
N THR A 43 6.82 9.12 6.96
CA THR A 43 5.62 9.89 7.25
C THR A 43 4.52 8.97 7.78
N ILE A 44 3.81 9.40 8.81
CA ILE A 44 2.66 8.68 9.36
C ILE A 44 1.41 9.51 9.10
N ILE A 45 0.36 8.89 8.60
CA ILE A 45 -0.95 9.52 8.40
C ILE A 45 -2.04 8.73 9.13
N ASP A 46 -3.08 9.44 9.56
CA ASP A 46 -4.27 8.80 10.12
C ASP A 46 -5.06 8.10 8.98
N ARG A 47 -5.56 6.88 9.24
CA ARG A 47 -6.41 6.16 8.29
C ARG A 47 -7.65 6.94 7.86
N THR A 48 -8.16 7.84 8.71
CA THR A 48 -9.35 8.66 8.45
C THR A 48 -9.16 9.63 7.29
N GLU A 49 -7.91 9.96 6.93
CA GLU A 49 -7.60 10.73 5.71
C GLU A 49 -7.98 9.98 4.42
N LEU A 50 -8.10 8.65 4.49
CA LEU A 50 -8.37 7.78 3.34
C LEU A 50 -9.67 6.98 3.48
N SER A 51 -10.22 6.79 4.68
CA SER A 51 -11.29 5.81 4.90
C SER A 51 -12.70 6.25 4.49
N ASN A 52 -12.91 7.53 4.19
CA ASN A 52 -14.23 8.08 3.83
C ASN A 52 -14.39 8.23 2.31
N PRO A 53 -15.61 8.32 1.75
CA PRO A 53 -15.81 8.65 0.34
C PRO A 53 -15.03 9.91 -0.07
N GLY A 54 -14.25 9.81 -1.14
CA GLY A 54 -13.41 10.90 -1.63
C GLY A 54 -13.71 11.30 -3.06
N ARG A 55 -12.81 12.12 -3.64
CA ARG A 55 -12.94 12.62 -5.01
C ARG A 55 -12.54 11.55 -6.02
N ALA A 56 -13.15 11.58 -7.20
CA ALA A 56 -12.79 10.72 -8.33
C ALA A 56 -11.31 10.85 -8.73
N LEU A 57 -10.77 12.07 -8.63
CA LEU A 57 -9.35 12.38 -8.84
C LEU A 57 -8.90 13.34 -7.73
N GLY A 58 -8.03 12.84 -6.85
CA GLY A 58 -7.43 13.59 -5.76
C GLY A 58 -6.12 14.27 -6.15
N LYS A 59 -5.53 15.04 -5.23
CA LYS A 59 -4.18 15.58 -5.41
C LYS A 59 -3.19 14.43 -5.43
N GLU A 60 -2.24 14.43 -6.36
CA GLU A 60 -1.17 13.44 -6.41
C GLU A 60 -0.32 13.49 -5.14
N LYS A 61 -0.08 12.31 -4.55
CA LYS A 61 0.61 12.16 -3.27
C LYS A 61 1.63 11.03 -3.26
N TRP A 62 1.44 9.96 -4.02
CA TRP A 62 2.34 8.80 -4.00
C TRP A 62 2.59 8.24 -5.40
N ALA A 63 3.85 7.88 -5.66
CA ALA A 63 4.25 7.21 -6.89
C ALA A 63 3.72 5.77 -6.98
N ALA A 64 3.57 5.09 -5.84
CA ALA A 64 3.04 3.74 -5.76
C ALA A 64 2.43 3.48 -4.37
N ALA A 65 1.60 2.44 -4.25
CA ALA A 65 1.03 2.03 -2.99
C ALA A 65 0.93 0.51 -2.84
N ILE A 66 1.08 0.05 -1.59
CA ILE A 66 0.70 -1.29 -1.15
C ILE A 66 -0.48 -1.13 -0.21
N ASP A 67 -1.57 -1.83 -0.52
CA ASP A 67 -2.83 -1.78 0.20
C ASP A 67 -3.22 -3.13 0.79
N SER A 68 -3.52 -3.15 2.09
CA SER A 68 -4.05 -4.31 2.79
C SER A 68 -5.45 -4.04 3.38
N VAL A 69 -6.13 -2.98 2.94
CA VAL A 69 -7.32 -2.45 3.59
C VAL A 69 -8.56 -2.51 2.70
N GLY A 70 -8.48 -2.21 1.40
CA GLY A 70 -9.63 -2.23 0.50
C GLY A 70 -10.59 -1.04 0.65
N SER A 71 -11.81 -1.17 0.08
CA SER A 71 -12.92 -0.19 0.17
C SER A 71 -12.50 1.26 -0.17
N HIS A 72 -13.10 2.25 0.48
CA HIS A 72 -12.84 3.67 0.28
C HIS A 72 -11.37 4.03 0.44
N THR A 73 -10.65 3.35 1.34
CA THR A 73 -9.20 3.52 1.49
C THR A 73 -8.49 3.22 0.18
N LEU A 74 -8.71 2.05 -0.41
CA LEU A 74 -8.11 1.69 -1.70
C LEU A 74 -8.56 2.63 -2.83
N ALA A 75 -9.82 3.04 -2.85
CA ALA A 75 -10.34 3.98 -3.85
C ALA A 75 -9.62 5.34 -3.80
N ASN A 76 -9.45 5.89 -2.59
CA ASN A 76 -8.74 7.15 -2.38
C ASN A 76 -7.24 7.02 -2.61
N VAL A 77 -6.67 5.85 -2.32
CA VAL A 77 -5.30 5.49 -2.71
C VAL A 77 -5.15 5.58 -4.23
N CYS A 78 -6.03 4.94 -5.00
CA CYS A 78 -5.96 5.03 -6.46
C CYS A 78 -6.13 6.49 -6.95
N ALA A 79 -7.08 7.23 -6.37
CA ALA A 79 -7.40 8.60 -6.80
C ALA A 79 -6.29 9.62 -6.57
N SER A 80 -5.36 9.36 -5.64
CA SER A 80 -4.26 10.27 -5.31
C SER A 80 -2.87 9.67 -5.66
N THR A 81 -2.84 8.55 -6.42
CA THR A 81 -1.63 8.05 -7.07
C THR A 81 -1.22 9.00 -8.20
N CYS A 82 0.09 9.20 -8.36
CA CYS A 82 0.68 9.95 -9.47
C CYS A 82 0.47 9.25 -10.82
N GLU A 83 0.70 9.99 -11.91
CA GLU A 83 0.77 9.43 -13.27
C GLU A 83 1.61 8.14 -13.36
N ASP A 84 1.08 7.16 -14.10
CA ASP A 84 1.60 5.82 -14.34
C ASP A 84 1.93 4.99 -13.08
N GLY A 85 1.43 5.41 -11.92
CA GLY A 85 1.72 4.76 -10.65
C GLY A 85 1.02 3.40 -10.47
N LEU A 86 1.64 2.55 -9.65
CA LEU A 86 1.18 1.19 -9.38
C LEU A 86 0.58 1.07 -7.96
N VAL A 87 -0.58 0.44 -7.85
CA VAL A 87 -1.24 0.13 -6.58
C VAL A 87 -1.40 -1.38 -6.47
N ALA A 88 -0.68 -2.02 -5.54
CA ALA A 88 -0.83 -3.43 -5.24
C ALA A 88 -1.81 -3.62 -4.08
N THR A 89 -2.89 -4.38 -4.29
CA THR A 89 -3.89 -4.67 -3.24
C THR A 89 -3.90 -6.15 -2.88
N CYS A 90 -3.91 -6.45 -1.59
CA CYS A 90 -3.86 -7.80 -1.05
C CYS A 90 -4.75 -8.01 0.19
N GLY A 91 -5.58 -7.04 0.58
CA GLY A 91 -6.37 -7.12 1.80
C GLY A 91 -7.69 -6.37 1.71
N LEU A 92 -8.57 -6.67 2.66
CA LEU A 92 -9.96 -6.23 2.71
C LEU A 92 -10.39 -5.79 4.12
N ALA A 93 -9.43 -5.33 4.94
CA ALA A 93 -9.67 -5.02 6.35
C ALA A 93 -10.75 -3.95 6.60
N GLN A 94 -10.96 -3.00 5.68
CA GLN A 94 -12.09 -2.06 5.72
C GLN A 94 -13.34 -2.66 5.07
N GLY A 95 -13.21 -3.29 3.90
CA GLY A 95 -14.33 -3.84 3.15
C GLY A 95 -13.90 -4.43 1.79
N MET A 96 -14.78 -5.24 1.19
CA MET A 96 -14.56 -5.89 -0.10
C MET A 96 -15.04 -5.06 -1.29
N ASP A 97 -15.84 -4.03 -1.05
CA ASP A 97 -16.25 -3.09 -2.08
C ASP A 97 -15.03 -2.33 -2.64
N PHE A 98 -15.13 -1.88 -3.88
CA PHE A 98 -14.16 -0.96 -4.47
C PHE A 98 -14.90 0.21 -5.11
N PRO A 99 -15.32 1.21 -4.30
CA PRO A 99 -16.16 2.33 -4.74
C PRO A 99 -15.32 3.42 -5.41
N ALA A 100 -14.46 3.03 -6.35
CA ALA A 100 -13.65 3.93 -7.16
C ALA A 100 -14.37 4.34 -8.44
N THR A 101 -13.78 5.29 -9.16
CA THR A 101 -14.18 5.63 -10.52
C THR A 101 -13.09 5.24 -11.49
N VAL A 102 -13.41 5.21 -12.79
CA VAL A 102 -12.41 4.97 -13.85
C VAL A 102 -11.38 6.10 -14.00
N ALA A 103 -11.60 7.27 -13.39
CA ALA A 103 -10.81 8.48 -13.64
C ALA A 103 -9.30 8.31 -13.39
N PRO A 104 -8.81 7.72 -12.27
CA PRO A 104 -7.38 7.57 -12.04
C PRO A 104 -6.70 6.67 -13.07
N PHE A 105 -7.44 5.68 -13.58
CA PHE A 105 -6.93 4.69 -14.53
C PHE A 105 -6.79 5.30 -15.93
N ILE A 106 -7.83 5.97 -16.42
CA ILE A 106 -7.86 6.46 -17.80
C ILE A 106 -7.22 7.84 -17.97
N LEU A 107 -7.13 8.64 -16.90
CA LEU A 107 -6.57 10.00 -16.96
C LEU A 107 -5.14 10.09 -16.41
N ARG A 108 -4.71 9.13 -15.58
CA ARG A 108 -3.35 9.07 -15.02
C ARG A 108 -2.62 7.75 -15.30
N GLY A 109 -3.21 6.80 -16.03
CA GLY A 109 -2.53 5.53 -16.30
C GLY A 109 -2.29 4.66 -15.05
N VAL A 110 -2.94 4.95 -13.93
CA VAL A 110 -2.76 4.19 -12.68
C VAL A 110 -3.13 2.74 -12.92
N SER A 111 -2.32 1.79 -12.42
CA SER A 111 -2.61 0.36 -12.50
C SER A 111 -2.93 -0.22 -11.12
N LEU A 112 -4.06 -0.91 -11.02
CA LEU A 112 -4.43 -1.68 -9.82
C LEU A 112 -4.08 -3.16 -10.02
N LEU A 113 -3.21 -3.67 -9.15
CA LEU A 113 -2.64 -5.01 -9.22
C LEU A 113 -3.19 -5.86 -8.06
N GLY A 114 -3.98 -6.87 -8.40
CA GLY A 114 -4.49 -7.84 -7.42
C GLY A 114 -3.43 -8.88 -7.05
N ILE A 115 -3.06 -8.95 -5.78
CA ILE A 115 -2.05 -9.88 -5.29
C ILE A 115 -2.72 -11.09 -4.62
N ASN A 116 -2.61 -12.26 -5.25
CA ASN A 116 -3.05 -13.53 -4.68
C ASN A 116 -1.83 -14.39 -4.35
N SER A 117 -1.52 -14.58 -3.06
CA SER A 117 -0.40 -15.41 -2.59
C SER A 117 -0.74 -16.90 -2.45
N VAL A 118 -2.03 -17.28 -2.47
CA VAL A 118 -2.50 -18.64 -2.15
C VAL A 118 -2.11 -19.63 -3.25
N THR A 119 -2.27 -19.26 -4.51
CA THR A 119 -2.08 -20.17 -5.66
C THR A 119 -0.90 -19.78 -6.55
N ARG A 120 0.04 -18.94 -6.06
CA ARG A 120 1.24 -18.59 -6.83
C ARG A 120 2.04 -19.84 -7.25
N PRO A 121 2.55 -19.88 -8.50
CA PRO A 121 3.46 -20.91 -8.97
C PRO A 121 4.69 -21.07 -8.07
N TYR A 122 5.25 -22.28 -8.01
CA TYR A 122 6.37 -22.61 -7.13
C TYR A 122 7.64 -21.81 -7.47
N ASP A 123 7.96 -21.71 -8.76
CA ASP A 123 9.11 -20.97 -9.28
C ASP A 123 9.03 -19.47 -8.93
N GLU A 124 7.85 -18.85 -9.08
CA GLU A 124 7.62 -17.46 -8.66
C GLU A 124 7.83 -17.30 -7.14
N ARG A 125 7.34 -18.24 -6.33
CA ARG A 125 7.53 -18.20 -4.86
C ARG A 125 9.00 -18.30 -4.49
N VAL A 126 9.76 -19.21 -5.11
CA VAL A 126 11.19 -19.36 -4.86
C VAL A 126 11.92 -18.07 -5.21
N GLY A 127 11.62 -17.47 -6.36
CA GLY A 127 12.21 -16.19 -6.76
C GLY A 127 11.89 -15.05 -5.78
N ALA A 128 10.65 -14.98 -5.29
CA ALA A 128 10.26 -14.02 -4.26
C ALA A 128 11.05 -14.25 -2.96
N TRP A 129 11.11 -15.48 -2.46
CA TRP A 129 11.85 -15.82 -1.23
C TRP A 129 13.35 -15.53 -1.33
N GLN A 130 13.97 -15.82 -2.48
CA GLN A 130 15.39 -15.49 -2.70
C GLN A 130 15.63 -13.98 -2.61
N ARG A 131 14.78 -13.17 -3.26
CA ARG A 131 14.87 -11.71 -3.15
C ARG A 131 14.71 -11.23 -1.72
N LEU A 132 13.78 -11.81 -0.97
CA LEU A 132 13.59 -11.45 0.45
C LEU A 132 14.83 -11.80 1.28
N SER A 133 15.42 -12.97 1.07
CA SER A 133 16.59 -13.43 1.84
C SER A 133 17.84 -12.55 1.67
N THR A 134 17.95 -11.82 0.55
CA THR A 134 19.07 -10.91 0.28
C THR A 134 18.76 -9.45 0.61
N SER A 135 17.48 -9.10 0.81
CA SER A 135 17.02 -7.71 0.92
C SER A 135 16.57 -7.34 2.32
N LEU A 136 16.59 -8.27 3.27
CA LEU A 136 16.20 -8.06 4.66
C LEU A 136 17.24 -8.75 5.55
N ASP A 137 18.11 -7.98 6.18
CA ASP A 137 18.88 -8.44 7.33
C ASP A 137 17.93 -8.42 8.55
N MET A 138 17.17 -9.51 8.71
CA MET A 138 16.37 -9.79 9.91
C MET A 138 17.00 -10.94 10.71
#